data_AF-A0A5P2DHG3-F1
#
_entry.id   AF-A0A5P2DHG3-F1
#
_cell.length_a   1.000
_cell.length_b   1.000
_cell.length_c   1.000
_cell.angle_alpha   90.00
_cell.angle_beta   90.00
_cell.angle_gamma   90.00
#
_symmetry.space_group_name_H-M   'P 1'
#
loop_
_entity.id
_entity.type
_entity.pdbx_description
1 polymer ?
#
loop_
_entity_poly.entity_id
_entity_poly.type
_entity_poly.pdbx_seq_one_letter_code
_entity_poly.pdbx_strand_id
1 'polypeptide(L)'
;MARRPLPRILSSGTTSLARGRDLARTAADSATDVLHPLLVIGRGLRILAAAGRRRWSQTPKDKRGPALFLGAACVLVVALVPWGPLLAMITLMAVAAWHGRDRTPAKTGPSDAETERLGSLYEALVPYFSIPEDPSPLFAHGGNWDKAFSGYEFDEAGRITRLHIRYPAYFTDGEATSRARIETLLHAKSGRGREYLFDWDEEGNQLDLKVLAALPTGIAAQPFVTSPGETVLGFTDAGGVQRTLPVLEGDEPREVPPVIWRTGPRSGEPHLLAVGQPGSGTSTLLRSVALQALRHGGDVLVVDGGGSGSGEYSCLSGRAGVLAVECGPTGAQATLEWAAQETERRLIATHRAREAARPAPEDTRRPLWILLDQPSVLAHLSVAEGGPDPLAQLQVPLRHGRPAHVTVVVAEQFGHLELLHDAVWQHTRARVVLGPATVQQVADVLGLPPHTTPTAQVPPGRGYARLGTGPVHRLQVPATPDPYDEATHPAYRQAVLELLPERQPGPGGGRGGLTLAKPLQAQGAALDAPEFPEVRAETP
;
A
#
# COMPACT_ATOMS: atom_id res chain seq x y z
N MET A 1 -1.66 50.75 -71.79
CA MET A 1 -0.29 51.32 -71.75
C MET A 1 0.70 50.20 -71.44
N ALA A 2 1.84 50.22 -72.12
CA ALA A 2 2.90 49.20 -72.17
C ALA A 2 3.38 48.71 -70.77
N ARG A 3 3.96 47.51 -70.58
CA ARG A 3 5.26 47.05 -71.11
C ARG A 3 5.42 45.51 -70.99
N ARG A 4 6.18 44.93 -71.94
CA ARG A 4 6.66 43.53 -72.06
C ARG A 4 7.36 42.98 -70.81
N PRO A 5 7.37 41.63 -70.64
CA PRO A 5 8.61 40.87 -70.90
C PRO A 5 8.43 39.51 -71.63
N LEU A 6 9.47 39.13 -72.39
CA LEU A 6 9.82 37.77 -72.87
C LEU A 6 11.05 37.28 -72.02
N PRO A 7 11.65 36.08 -72.23
CA PRO A 7 11.17 34.71 -71.94
C PRO A 7 12.25 33.88 -71.16
N ARG A 8 11.92 32.67 -70.65
CA ARG A 8 12.87 31.52 -70.44
C ARG A 8 12.09 30.29 -69.93
N ILE A 9 11.86 29.29 -70.78
CA ILE A 9 12.62 28.02 -70.96
C ILE A 9 12.48 27.03 -69.78
N LEU A 10 12.04 25.83 -70.17
CA LEU A 10 11.75 24.60 -69.43
C LEU A 10 12.94 24.06 -68.61
N SER A 11 12.64 23.40 -67.48
CA SER A 11 13.47 22.32 -66.93
C SER A 11 12.67 21.51 -65.91
N SER A 12 12.13 20.39 -66.37
CA SER A 12 11.68 19.23 -65.60
C SER A 12 12.82 18.66 -64.75
N GLY A 13 12.53 18.23 -63.52
CA GLY A 13 13.32 17.19 -62.84
C GLY A 13 13.75 17.46 -61.41
N THR A 14 12.88 17.17 -60.43
CA THR A 14 13.30 16.93 -59.02
C THR A 14 12.53 15.78 -58.35
N THR A 15 11.98 14.84 -59.14
CA THR A 15 11.42 13.58 -58.61
C THR A 15 12.46 12.47 -58.34
N SER A 16 13.77 12.73 -58.54
CA SER A 16 14.83 11.74 -58.25
C SER A 16 15.56 11.92 -56.90
N LEU A 17 15.40 13.05 -56.20
CA LEU A 17 16.14 13.33 -54.95
C LEU A 17 15.46 12.80 -53.68
N ALA A 18 14.16 12.48 -53.73
CA ALA A 18 13.47 11.85 -52.59
C ALA A 18 13.73 10.33 -52.52
N ARG A 19 13.86 9.64 -53.66
CA ARG A 19 14.09 8.18 -53.72
C ARG A 19 15.53 7.78 -53.37
N GLY A 20 16.50 8.67 -53.52
CA GLY A 20 17.90 8.43 -53.13
C GLY A 20 18.16 8.50 -51.62
N ARG A 21 17.31 9.17 -50.85
CA ARG A 21 17.51 9.39 -49.41
C ARG A 21 16.97 8.24 -48.55
N ASP A 22 15.92 7.55 -49.01
CA ASP A 22 15.39 6.33 -48.37
C ASP A 22 16.22 5.08 -48.70
N LEU A 23 16.83 5.02 -49.90
CA LEU A 23 17.78 3.95 -50.26
C LEU A 23 19.12 4.09 -49.52
N ALA A 24 19.54 5.31 -49.18
CA ALA A 24 20.73 5.54 -48.37
C ALA A 24 20.53 5.18 -46.88
N ARG A 25 19.31 5.31 -46.35
CA ARG A 25 18.98 4.87 -44.96
C ARG A 25 18.81 3.36 -44.86
N THR A 26 18.15 2.72 -45.83
CA THR A 26 18.01 1.25 -45.85
C THR A 26 19.31 0.52 -46.16
N ALA A 27 20.23 1.12 -46.93
CA ALA A 27 21.59 0.59 -47.14
C ALA A 27 22.51 0.78 -45.92
N ALA A 28 22.31 1.84 -45.12
CA ALA A 28 23.07 2.04 -43.88
C ALA A 28 22.63 1.05 -42.78
N ASP A 29 21.34 0.77 -42.63
CA ASP A 29 20.86 -0.20 -41.64
C ASP A 29 21.25 -1.64 -42.03
N SER A 30 21.17 -2.01 -43.31
CA SER A 30 21.59 -3.34 -43.78
C SER A 30 23.12 -3.55 -43.84
N ALA A 31 23.92 -2.48 -43.97
CA ALA A 31 25.38 -2.58 -43.87
C ALA A 31 25.88 -2.71 -42.42
N THR A 32 25.13 -2.20 -41.44
CA THR A 32 25.54 -2.24 -40.03
C THR A 32 25.35 -3.65 -39.44
N ASP A 33 24.31 -4.37 -39.85
CA ASP A 33 24.06 -5.76 -39.44
C ASP A 33 25.05 -6.77 -40.05
N VAL A 34 25.50 -6.55 -41.28
CA VAL A 34 26.48 -7.45 -41.95
C VAL A 34 27.90 -7.25 -41.38
N LEU A 35 28.22 -6.05 -40.88
CA LEU A 35 29.54 -5.74 -40.33
C LEU A 35 29.64 -5.99 -38.81
N HIS A 36 28.51 -6.11 -38.10
CA HIS A 36 28.51 -6.33 -36.66
C HIS A 36 29.28 -7.59 -36.22
N PRO A 37 29.16 -8.76 -36.88
CA PRO A 37 29.95 -9.95 -36.54
C PRO A 37 31.46 -9.73 -36.74
N LEU A 38 31.84 -9.02 -37.81
CA LEU A 38 33.24 -8.71 -38.12
C LEU A 38 33.84 -7.71 -37.11
N LEU A 39 33.05 -6.73 -36.65
CA LEU A 39 33.47 -5.79 -35.62
C LEU A 39 33.66 -6.47 -34.26
N VAL A 40 32.76 -7.39 -33.89
CA VAL A 40 32.85 -8.18 -32.66
C VAL A 40 34.09 -9.08 -32.68
N ILE A 41 34.30 -9.82 -33.77
CA ILE A 41 35.48 -10.69 -33.92
C ILE A 41 36.77 -9.86 -33.94
N GLY A 42 36.79 -8.73 -34.65
CA GLY A 42 37.93 -7.82 -34.70
C GLY A 42 38.28 -7.24 -33.32
N ARG A 43 37.27 -6.89 -32.52
CA ARG A 43 37.46 -6.41 -31.13
C ARG A 43 38.01 -7.52 -30.24
N GLY A 44 37.46 -8.72 -30.32
CA GLY A 44 37.95 -9.88 -29.56
C GLY A 44 39.38 -10.26 -29.91
N LEU A 45 39.75 -10.23 -31.20
CA LEU A 45 41.11 -10.49 -31.65
C LEU A 45 42.10 -9.44 -31.12
N ARG A 46 41.69 -8.17 -31.03
CA ARG A 46 42.50 -7.09 -30.43
C ARG A 46 42.71 -7.31 -28.93
N ILE A 47 41.69 -7.76 -28.20
CA ILE A 47 41.79 -8.08 -26.76
C ILE A 47 42.74 -9.26 -26.53
N LEU A 48 42.61 -10.33 -27.33
CA LEU A 48 43.49 -11.50 -27.26
C LEU A 48 44.95 -11.15 -27.59
N ALA A 49 45.16 -10.31 -28.61
CA ALA A 49 46.49 -9.83 -28.97
C ALA A 49 47.12 -8.96 -27.86
N ALA A 50 46.33 -8.11 -27.20
CA ALA A 50 46.79 -7.30 -26.07
C ALA A 50 47.14 -8.17 -24.85
N ALA A 51 46.30 -9.16 -24.53
CA ALA A 51 46.56 -10.12 -23.45
C ALA A 51 47.81 -10.97 -23.72
N GLY A 52 47.98 -11.45 -24.95
CA GLY A 52 49.18 -12.16 -25.37
C GLY A 52 50.44 -11.30 -25.26
N ARG A 53 50.37 -10.03 -25.71
CA ARG A 53 51.49 -9.07 -25.60
C ARG A 53 51.86 -8.79 -24.14
N ARG A 54 50.88 -8.61 -23.26
CA ARG A 54 51.10 -8.41 -21.82
C ARG A 54 51.71 -9.64 -21.15
N ARG A 55 51.24 -10.84 -21.51
CA ARG A 55 51.81 -12.09 -20.99
C ARG A 55 53.25 -12.30 -21.47
N TRP A 56 53.55 -11.92 -22.72
CA TRP A 56 54.90 -11.96 -23.28
C TRP A 56 55.85 -10.95 -22.61
N SER A 57 55.40 -9.72 -22.37
CA SER A 57 56.22 -8.72 -21.67
C SER A 57 56.53 -9.11 -20.22
N GLN A 58 55.59 -9.80 -19.55
CA GLN A 58 55.75 -10.32 -18.19
C GLN A 58 56.56 -11.63 -18.12
N THR A 59 56.88 -12.28 -19.25
CA THR A 59 57.64 -13.53 -19.26
C THR A 59 59.15 -13.26 -19.07
N PRO A 60 59.81 -13.85 -18.05
CA PRO A 60 61.26 -13.71 -17.81
C PRO A 60 62.08 -14.15 -19.03
N LYS A 61 63.20 -13.47 -19.30
CA LYS A 61 64.00 -13.65 -20.53
C LYS A 61 64.43 -15.11 -20.75
N ASP A 62 64.75 -15.83 -19.69
CA ASP A 62 65.25 -17.22 -19.73
C ASP A 62 64.17 -18.25 -20.10
N LYS A 63 62.88 -17.87 -20.02
CA LYS A 63 61.73 -18.74 -20.37
C LYS A 63 61.14 -18.44 -21.75
N ARG A 64 61.65 -17.42 -22.46
CA ARG A 64 61.13 -17.01 -23.78
C ARG A 64 61.51 -18.00 -24.88
N GLY A 65 62.71 -18.57 -24.83
CA GLY A 65 63.19 -19.57 -25.80
C GLY A 65 62.34 -20.85 -25.80
N PRO A 66 62.18 -21.54 -24.64
CA PRO A 66 61.32 -22.71 -24.53
C PRO A 66 59.85 -22.44 -24.90
N ALA A 67 59.31 -21.27 -24.55
CA ALA A 67 57.95 -20.89 -24.91
C ALA A 67 57.75 -20.71 -26.43
N LEU A 68 58.73 -20.12 -27.12
CA LEU A 68 58.70 -20.00 -28.59
C LEU A 68 58.83 -21.36 -29.26
N PHE A 69 59.72 -22.22 -28.76
CA PHE A 69 59.87 -23.57 -29.28
C PHE A 69 58.59 -24.39 -29.13
N LEU A 70 57.95 -24.34 -27.95
CA LEU A 70 56.68 -25.00 -27.71
C LEU A 70 55.56 -24.44 -28.61
N GLY A 71 55.50 -23.11 -28.77
CA GLY A 71 54.56 -22.47 -29.69
C GLY A 71 54.74 -22.92 -31.14
N ALA A 72 55.97 -22.97 -31.62
CA ALA A 72 56.30 -23.45 -32.96
C ALA A 72 55.97 -24.94 -33.15
N ALA A 73 56.23 -25.78 -32.14
CA ALA A 73 55.87 -27.19 -32.15
C ALA A 73 54.34 -27.38 -32.22
N CYS A 74 53.55 -26.62 -31.45
CA CYS A 74 52.09 -26.66 -31.54
C CYS A 74 51.57 -26.24 -32.91
N VAL A 75 52.16 -25.19 -33.52
CA VAL A 75 51.81 -24.76 -34.87
C VAL A 75 52.12 -25.85 -35.90
N LEU A 76 53.28 -26.52 -35.77
CA LEU A 76 53.68 -27.61 -36.65
C LEU A 76 52.72 -28.81 -36.55
N VAL A 77 52.31 -29.18 -35.33
CA VAL A 77 51.31 -30.25 -35.11
C VAL A 77 49.98 -29.89 -35.78
N VAL A 78 49.49 -28.66 -35.58
CA VAL A 78 48.25 -28.19 -36.20
C VAL A 78 48.34 -28.19 -37.73
N ALA A 79 49.50 -27.87 -38.30
CA ALA A 79 49.71 -27.86 -39.75
C ALA A 79 49.73 -29.27 -40.37
N LEU A 80 50.18 -30.28 -39.62
CA LEU A 80 50.31 -31.66 -40.09
C LEU A 80 49.02 -32.48 -39.95
N VAL A 81 48.09 -32.04 -39.10
CA VAL A 81 46.80 -32.73 -38.90
C VAL A 81 45.83 -32.36 -40.03
N PRO A 82 45.17 -33.34 -40.69
CA PRO A 82 44.13 -33.06 -41.67
C PRO A 82 43.01 -32.20 -41.05
N TRP A 83 42.64 -31.11 -41.72
CA TRP A 83 41.69 -30.09 -41.22
C TRP A 83 42.16 -29.27 -40.01
N GLY A 84 43.39 -29.49 -39.51
CA GLY A 84 43.95 -28.77 -38.38
C GLY A 84 43.95 -27.24 -38.55
N PRO A 85 44.43 -26.69 -39.68
CA PRO A 85 44.40 -25.24 -39.91
C PRO A 85 42.99 -24.65 -39.94
N LEU A 86 42.02 -25.38 -40.49
CA LEU A 86 40.63 -24.95 -40.60
C LEU A 86 39.95 -24.96 -39.23
N LEU A 87 40.16 -26.01 -38.43
CA LEU A 87 39.67 -26.08 -37.04
C LEU A 87 40.31 -25.01 -36.14
N ALA A 88 41.61 -24.73 -36.33
CA ALA A 88 42.31 -23.66 -35.61
C ALA A 88 41.72 -22.28 -35.95
N MET A 89 41.38 -22.03 -37.21
CA MET A 89 40.72 -20.79 -37.62
C MET A 89 39.31 -20.67 -37.02
N ILE A 90 38.50 -21.74 -37.06
CA ILE A 90 37.14 -21.74 -36.49
C ILE A 90 37.19 -21.52 -34.97
N THR A 91 38.09 -22.23 -34.26
CA THR A 91 38.23 -22.06 -32.81
C THR A 91 38.72 -20.67 -32.44
N LEU A 92 39.69 -20.10 -33.18
CA LEU A 92 40.13 -18.72 -32.99
C LEU A 92 38.99 -17.73 -33.20
N MET A 93 38.19 -17.90 -34.26
CA MET A 93 37.03 -17.07 -34.56
C MET A 93 35.96 -17.16 -33.45
N ALA A 94 35.70 -18.37 -32.91
CA ALA A 94 34.77 -18.58 -31.82
C ALA A 94 35.24 -17.91 -30.51
N VAL A 95 36.52 -18.05 -30.16
CA VAL A 95 37.12 -17.43 -28.97
C VAL A 95 37.16 -15.90 -29.12
N ALA A 96 37.48 -15.38 -30.30
CA ALA A 96 37.44 -13.96 -30.59
C ALA A 96 36.00 -13.41 -30.50
N ALA A 97 35.01 -14.11 -31.07
CA ALA A 97 33.61 -13.71 -30.94
C ALA A 97 33.14 -13.71 -29.46
N TRP A 98 33.56 -14.71 -28.67
CA TRP A 98 33.25 -14.79 -27.24
C TRP A 98 33.82 -13.62 -26.43
N HIS A 99 35.10 -13.29 -26.66
CA HIS A 99 35.77 -12.17 -25.99
C HIS A 99 35.37 -10.79 -26.55
N GLY A 100 34.82 -10.74 -27.76
CA GLY A 100 34.41 -9.52 -28.44
C GLY A 100 32.98 -9.07 -28.16
N ARG A 101 32.12 -9.93 -27.57
CA ARG A 101 30.78 -9.49 -27.11
C ARG A 101 30.93 -8.39 -26.07
N ASP A 102 30.09 -7.37 -26.17
CA ASP A 102 30.04 -6.27 -25.19
C ASP A 102 29.69 -6.83 -23.81
N ARG A 103 30.75 -7.11 -23.04
CA ARG A 103 30.76 -6.95 -21.61
C ARG A 103 31.42 -5.60 -21.38
N THR A 104 30.67 -4.52 -21.59
CA THR A 104 31.02 -3.25 -20.96
C THR A 104 31.22 -3.58 -19.48
N PRO A 105 32.44 -3.51 -18.94
CA PRO A 105 32.61 -3.67 -17.50
C PRO A 105 31.76 -2.58 -16.87
N ALA A 106 30.87 -2.96 -15.94
CA ALA A 106 30.05 -2.01 -15.21
C ALA A 106 30.97 -0.90 -14.69
N LYS A 107 30.60 0.37 -14.90
CA LYS A 107 31.30 1.49 -14.27
C LYS A 107 31.30 1.21 -12.76
N THR A 108 32.47 0.88 -12.22
CA THR A 108 32.65 0.70 -10.79
C THR A 108 32.81 2.07 -10.16
N GLY A 109 31.73 2.56 -9.55
CA GLY A 109 31.70 3.82 -8.81
C GLY A 109 30.57 4.76 -9.27
N PRO A 110 30.16 5.70 -8.40
CA PRO A 110 29.14 6.69 -8.72
C PRO A 110 29.62 7.60 -9.85
N SER A 111 28.69 8.04 -10.68
CA SER A 111 28.89 9.11 -11.64
C SER A 111 29.25 10.44 -10.93
N ASP A 112 29.75 11.41 -11.69
CA ASP A 112 30.11 12.72 -11.15
C ASP A 112 28.92 13.41 -10.46
N ALA A 113 27.72 13.30 -11.06
CA ALA A 113 26.49 13.85 -10.51
C ALA A 113 26.05 13.14 -9.21
N GLU A 114 26.22 11.82 -9.13
CA GLU A 114 25.95 11.04 -7.92
C GLU A 114 26.95 11.38 -6.81
N THR A 115 28.22 11.59 -7.16
CA THR A 115 29.28 12.03 -6.24
C THR A 115 28.98 13.42 -5.68
N GLU A 116 28.56 14.37 -6.52
CA GLU A 116 28.14 15.70 -6.09
C GLU A 116 26.93 15.64 -5.15
N ARG A 117 25.96 14.75 -5.43
CA ARG A 117 24.81 14.53 -4.56
C ARG A 117 25.20 14.00 -3.18
N LEU A 118 26.10 13.01 -3.11
CA LEU A 118 26.64 12.49 -1.85
C LEU A 118 27.40 13.59 -1.09
N GLY A 119 28.24 14.36 -1.77
CA GLY A 119 28.93 15.50 -1.17
C GLY A 119 27.96 16.53 -0.59
N SER A 120 26.92 16.93 -1.33
CA SER A 120 25.89 17.87 -0.85
C SER A 120 25.11 17.34 0.35
N LEU A 121 24.85 16.03 0.39
CA LEU A 121 24.18 15.38 1.51
C LEU A 121 25.06 15.35 2.75
N TYR A 122 26.33 14.97 2.58
CA TYR A 122 27.34 14.94 3.64
C TYR A 122 27.50 16.34 4.27
N GLU A 123 27.67 17.38 3.46
CA GLU A 123 27.77 18.76 3.93
C GLU A 123 26.54 19.21 4.75
N ALA A 124 25.35 18.73 4.37
CA ALA A 124 24.14 19.06 5.08
C ALA A 124 24.02 18.36 6.45
N LEU A 125 24.74 17.25 6.66
CA LEU A 125 24.77 16.50 7.93
C LEU A 125 25.81 17.05 8.92
N VAL A 126 26.83 17.77 8.44
CA VAL A 126 27.89 18.36 9.28
C VAL A 126 27.35 19.14 10.49
N PRO A 127 26.32 20.01 10.39
CA PRO A 127 25.81 20.75 11.54
C PRO A 127 25.20 19.88 12.64
N TYR A 128 24.85 18.63 12.35
CA TYR A 128 24.20 17.72 13.29
C TYR A 128 25.14 16.65 13.83
N PHE A 129 26.14 16.25 13.05
CA PHE A 129 27.09 15.19 13.39
C PHE A 129 28.51 15.70 13.67
N SER A 130 28.71 17.01 13.83
CA SER A 130 30.02 17.58 14.20
C SER A 130 29.90 18.40 15.48
N ILE A 131 30.88 18.28 16.35
CA ILE A 131 31.09 19.14 17.53
C ILE A 131 32.47 19.82 17.45
N PRO A 132 32.63 21.06 17.93
CA PRO A 132 33.91 21.78 17.91
C PRO A 132 35.05 21.09 18.68
N GLU A 133 34.72 20.25 19.67
CA GLU A 133 35.67 19.62 20.58
C GLU A 133 36.29 18.32 20.01
N ASP A 134 35.77 17.80 18.90
CA ASP A 134 36.31 16.61 18.24
C ASP A 134 37.56 16.97 17.43
N PRO A 135 38.75 16.42 17.75
CA PRO A 135 39.99 16.74 17.04
C PRO A 135 40.05 16.12 15.64
N SER A 136 39.22 15.11 15.35
CA SER A 136 39.20 14.40 14.07
C SER A 136 37.78 13.98 13.69
N PRO A 137 36.87 14.94 13.43
CA PRO A 137 35.47 14.64 13.25
C PRO A 137 35.21 13.86 11.96
N LEU A 138 34.32 12.88 12.05
CA LEU A 138 33.87 12.10 10.89
C LEU A 138 33.14 12.99 9.87
N PHE A 139 32.46 14.04 10.36
CA PHE A 139 31.81 15.05 9.55
C PHE A 139 32.49 16.41 9.75
N ALA A 140 33.01 16.98 8.67
CA ALA A 140 33.59 18.31 8.64
C ALA A 140 33.31 18.97 7.29
N HIS A 141 33.12 20.28 7.28
CA HIS A 141 32.97 21.05 6.04
C HIS A 141 34.21 20.89 5.14
N GLY A 142 33.98 20.58 3.86
CA GLY A 142 35.04 20.23 2.90
C GLY A 142 35.65 18.84 3.11
N GLY A 143 35.09 18.03 4.01
CA GLY A 143 35.53 16.66 4.27
C GLY A 143 35.10 15.67 3.17
N ASN A 144 35.64 14.45 3.24
CA ASN A 144 35.30 13.39 2.30
C ASN A 144 34.15 12.53 2.85
N TRP A 145 33.14 12.30 2.02
CA TRP A 145 31.96 11.50 2.37
C TRP A 145 32.26 9.98 2.42
N ASP A 146 33.35 9.52 1.78
CA ASP A 146 33.70 8.10 1.63
C ASP A 146 33.80 7.31 2.94
N LYS A 147 34.24 7.96 4.02
CA LYS A 147 34.35 7.34 5.35
C LYS A 147 33.02 7.32 6.11
N ALA A 148 32.16 8.31 5.85
CA ALA A 148 30.88 8.48 6.52
C ALA A 148 29.79 7.62 5.86
N PHE A 149 29.83 7.46 4.53
CA PHE A 149 28.87 6.64 3.79
C PHE A 149 29.47 5.29 3.42
N SER A 150 29.11 4.26 4.18
CA SER A 150 29.67 2.90 4.03
C SER A 150 29.06 2.12 2.85
N GLY A 151 27.93 2.58 2.31
CA GLY A 151 27.30 1.99 1.13
C GLY A 151 26.18 2.88 0.58
N TYR A 152 25.97 2.84 -0.73
CA TYR A 152 24.97 3.64 -1.42
C TYR A 152 24.49 2.95 -2.69
N GLU A 153 23.22 3.19 -3.03
CA GLU A 153 22.60 2.74 -4.27
C GLU A 153 21.79 3.89 -4.87
N PHE A 154 21.73 3.93 -6.20
CA PHE A 154 21.00 4.93 -6.98
C PHE A 154 20.01 4.27 -7.94
N ASP A 155 18.93 4.97 -8.26
CA ASP A 155 18.03 4.62 -9.36
C ASP A 155 18.62 5.04 -10.72
N GLU A 156 17.95 4.67 -11.81
CA GLU A 156 18.35 5.04 -13.18
C GLU A 156 18.40 6.56 -13.40
N ALA A 157 17.73 7.35 -12.56
CA ALA A 157 17.74 8.80 -12.58
C ALA A 157 18.82 9.42 -11.67
N GLY A 158 19.72 8.61 -11.08
CA GLY A 158 20.80 9.06 -10.21
C GLY A 158 20.33 9.58 -8.84
N ARG A 159 19.15 9.14 -8.38
CA ARG A 159 18.62 9.48 -7.04
C ARG A 159 18.88 8.34 -6.07
N ILE A 160 19.21 8.70 -4.83
CA ILE A 160 19.50 7.72 -3.77
C ILE A 160 18.29 6.81 -3.54
N THR A 161 18.52 5.50 -3.58
CA THR A 161 17.56 4.44 -3.22
C THR A 161 17.95 3.73 -1.93
N ARG A 162 19.24 3.66 -1.65
CA ARG A 162 19.78 3.17 -0.38
C ARG A 162 21.00 3.98 0.04
N LEU A 163 21.15 4.24 1.34
CA LEU A 163 22.32 4.90 1.88
C LEU A 163 22.58 4.43 3.31
N HIS A 164 23.80 3.92 3.54
CA HIS A 164 24.30 3.58 4.86
C HIS A 164 25.18 4.71 5.38
N ILE A 165 24.76 5.32 6.49
CA ILE A 165 25.44 6.45 7.12
C ILE A 165 26.01 5.96 8.45
N ARG A 166 27.31 6.16 8.65
CA ARG A 166 27.95 6.04 9.97
C ARG A 166 27.87 7.39 10.66
N TYR A 167 27.37 7.43 11.88
CA TYR A 167 27.33 8.65 12.68
C TYR A 167 28.30 8.55 13.87
N PRO A 168 28.72 9.69 14.45
CA PRO A 168 29.61 9.68 15.60
C PRO A 168 28.91 9.20 16.88
N ALA A 169 29.65 8.55 17.77
CA ALA A 169 29.13 7.99 19.02
C ALA A 169 28.61 9.04 20.03
N TYR A 170 28.90 10.32 19.84
CA TYR A 170 28.35 11.40 20.66
C TYR A 170 27.02 11.94 20.14
N PHE A 171 26.55 11.50 18.97
CA PHE A 171 25.23 11.88 18.49
C PHE A 171 24.15 11.28 19.41
N THR A 172 23.17 12.09 19.82
CA THR A 172 22.09 11.64 20.72
C THR A 172 21.01 10.87 19.97
N ASP A 173 21.37 9.73 19.39
CA ASP A 173 20.42 8.85 18.72
C ASP A 173 19.33 8.34 19.65
N GLY A 174 19.55 8.19 20.96
CA GLY A 174 18.50 7.86 21.92
C GLY A 174 17.36 8.90 22.04
N GLU A 175 17.54 10.11 21.52
CA GLU A 175 16.54 11.17 21.53
C GLU A 175 15.73 11.19 20.23
N ALA A 176 14.41 10.95 20.34
CA ALA A 176 13.50 10.93 19.19
C ALA A 176 13.51 12.25 18.38
N THR A 177 13.72 13.38 19.05
CA THR A 177 13.82 14.70 18.40
C THR A 177 15.08 14.85 17.56
N SER A 178 16.20 14.25 17.99
CA SER A 178 17.45 14.23 17.24
C SER A 178 17.33 13.36 15.99
N ARG A 179 16.76 12.15 16.10
CA ARG A 179 16.46 11.29 14.94
C ARG A 179 15.55 11.99 13.93
N ALA A 180 14.44 12.56 14.39
CA ALA A 180 13.46 13.22 13.52
C ALA A 180 14.08 14.37 12.69
N ARG A 181 15.05 15.11 13.23
CA ARG A 181 15.78 16.16 12.50
C ARG A 181 16.60 15.58 11.35
N ILE A 182 17.34 14.50 11.60
CA ILE A 182 18.13 13.81 10.58
C ILE A 182 17.22 13.22 9.50
N GLU A 183 16.16 12.51 9.89
CA GLU A 183 15.20 11.92 8.95
C GLU A 183 14.54 12.98 8.06
N THR A 184 14.14 14.11 8.64
CA THR A 184 13.58 15.25 7.89
C THR A 184 14.57 15.80 6.87
N LEU A 185 15.83 15.98 7.28
CA LEU A 185 16.91 16.45 6.40
C LEU A 185 17.16 15.46 5.25
N LEU A 186 17.31 14.18 5.58
CA LEU A 186 17.58 13.12 4.60
C LEU A 186 16.43 12.98 3.61
N HIS A 187 15.18 13.02 4.08
CA HIS A 187 14.00 13.04 3.20
C HIS A 187 14.03 14.25 2.25
N ALA A 188 14.33 15.45 2.76
CA ALA A 188 14.39 16.67 1.95
C ALA A 188 15.49 16.62 0.87
N LYS A 189 16.66 16.03 1.19
CA LYS A 189 17.82 15.95 0.29
C LYS A 189 17.79 14.75 -0.67
N SER A 190 17.15 13.65 -0.27
CA SER A 190 17.04 12.43 -1.09
C SER A 190 15.93 12.52 -2.13
N GLY A 191 14.96 13.42 -1.96
CA GLY A 191 13.94 13.75 -2.95
C GLY A 191 12.52 13.45 -2.48
N ARG A 192 11.56 14.29 -2.92
CA ARG A 192 10.16 14.23 -2.50
C ARG A 192 9.37 13.16 -3.27
N GLY A 193 8.24 12.74 -2.68
CA GLY A 193 7.27 11.84 -3.33
C GLY A 193 7.63 10.35 -3.25
N ARG A 194 8.57 9.99 -2.38
CA ARG A 194 8.97 8.61 -2.10
C ARG A 194 8.83 8.35 -0.61
N GLU A 195 8.46 7.13 -0.25
CA GLU A 195 8.42 6.68 1.14
C GLU A 195 9.78 6.10 1.50
N TYR A 196 10.40 6.66 2.54
CA TYR A 196 11.69 6.21 3.05
C TYR A 196 11.48 5.48 4.37
N LEU A 197 12.22 4.40 4.54
CA LEU A 197 12.44 3.71 5.80
C LEU A 197 13.80 4.15 6.34
N PHE A 198 13.82 4.52 7.62
CA PHE A 198 15.03 4.84 8.37
C PHE A 198 15.20 3.79 9.46
N ASP A 199 16.31 3.06 9.40
CA ASP A 199 16.66 2.03 10.37
C ASP A 199 17.91 2.46 11.14
N TRP A 200 17.74 2.69 12.45
CA TRP A 200 18.79 3.17 13.34
C TRP A 200 19.37 1.99 14.11
N ASP A 201 20.64 1.69 13.85
CA ASP A 201 21.45 0.76 14.63
C ASP A 201 22.28 1.55 15.65
N GLU A 202 21.70 1.70 16.84
CA GLU A 202 22.30 2.42 17.98
C GLU A 202 23.63 1.78 18.42
N GLU A 203 23.71 0.43 18.43
CA GLU A 203 24.92 -0.28 18.85
C GLU A 203 26.06 -0.08 17.84
N GLY A 204 25.73 -0.09 16.55
CA GLY A 204 26.67 0.09 15.45
C GLY A 204 27.01 1.55 15.11
N ASN A 205 26.27 2.52 15.67
CA ASN A 205 26.25 3.92 15.24
C ASN A 205 26.00 4.08 13.73
N GLN A 206 24.98 3.38 13.22
CA GLN A 206 24.65 3.33 11.80
C GLN A 206 23.19 3.67 11.53
N LEU A 207 22.95 4.38 10.44
CA LEU A 207 21.63 4.67 9.91
C LEU A 207 21.54 4.12 8.49
N ASP A 208 20.62 3.18 8.25
CA ASP A 208 20.25 2.71 6.92
C ASP A 208 19.01 3.47 6.44
N LEU A 209 19.17 4.22 5.36
CA LEU A 209 18.08 4.84 4.62
C LEU A 209 17.75 3.94 3.43
N LYS A 210 16.49 3.54 3.31
CA LYS A 210 16.00 2.76 2.17
C LYS A 210 14.71 3.33 1.58
N VAL A 211 14.66 3.46 0.26
CA VAL A 211 13.42 3.75 -0.47
C VAL A 211 12.59 2.47 -0.52
N LEU A 212 11.33 2.57 -0.08
CA LEU A 212 10.39 1.46 -0.16
C LEU A 212 9.73 1.39 -1.54
N ALA A 213 9.40 0.16 -1.96
CA ALA A 213 8.58 -0.03 -3.13
C ALA A 213 7.18 0.56 -2.91
N ALA A 214 6.58 1.09 -3.97
CA ALA A 214 5.20 1.53 -3.93
C ALA A 214 4.29 0.30 -3.68
N LEU A 215 3.43 0.37 -2.65
CA LEU A 215 2.42 -0.69 -2.48
C LEU A 215 1.46 -0.68 -3.69
N PRO A 216 0.97 -1.85 -4.13
CA PRO A 216 0.10 -1.98 -5.30
C PRO A 216 -1.22 -1.24 -5.11
N THR A 217 -1.52 -0.30 -6.01
CA THR A 217 -2.78 0.48 -6.00
C THR A 217 -3.86 -0.11 -6.88
N GLY A 218 -3.55 -1.14 -7.69
CA GLY A 218 -4.47 -1.73 -8.67
C GLY A 218 -5.36 -2.84 -8.12
N ILE A 219 -5.20 -3.23 -6.86
CA ILE A 219 -5.98 -4.31 -6.25
C ILE A 219 -7.39 -3.80 -5.96
N ALA A 220 -8.36 -4.28 -6.72
CA ALA A 220 -9.77 -3.99 -6.52
C ALA A 220 -10.39 -4.85 -5.40
N ALA A 221 -11.59 -4.47 -4.98
CA ALA A 221 -12.46 -5.34 -4.19
C ALA A 221 -12.62 -6.69 -4.87
N GLN A 222 -12.37 -7.77 -4.15
CA GLN A 222 -12.49 -9.11 -4.69
C GLN A 222 -12.75 -10.13 -3.57
N PRO A 223 -13.05 -11.39 -3.94
CA PRO A 223 -13.04 -12.53 -3.03
C PRO A 223 -11.71 -12.75 -2.29
N PHE A 224 -11.51 -12.16 -1.12
CA PHE A 224 -10.30 -12.44 -0.33
C PHE A 224 -10.40 -13.79 0.39
N VAL A 225 -9.32 -14.58 0.31
CA VAL A 225 -9.22 -15.88 0.99
C VAL A 225 -8.83 -15.66 2.45
N THR A 226 -9.81 -15.58 3.35
CA THR A 226 -9.60 -15.33 4.78
C THR A 226 -10.18 -16.46 5.65
N SER A 227 -9.70 -16.56 6.89
CA SER A 227 -10.35 -17.42 7.89
C SER A 227 -11.63 -16.76 8.42
N PRO A 228 -12.61 -17.53 8.97
CA PRO A 228 -13.78 -16.93 9.60
C PRO A 228 -13.42 -15.92 10.69
N GLY A 229 -14.01 -14.72 10.63
CA GLY A 229 -13.73 -13.62 11.56
C GLY A 229 -12.44 -12.85 11.26
N GLU A 230 -11.83 -13.05 10.08
CA GLU A 230 -10.77 -12.22 9.54
C GLU A 230 -11.27 -11.34 8.39
N THR A 231 -10.95 -10.05 8.45
CA THR A 231 -11.27 -9.05 7.43
C THR A 231 -9.96 -8.44 6.93
N VAL A 232 -9.80 -8.33 5.61
CA VAL A 232 -8.68 -7.64 4.97
C VAL A 232 -8.95 -6.13 5.00
N LEU A 233 -8.09 -5.37 5.70
CA LEU A 233 -8.13 -3.91 5.64
C LEU A 233 -7.40 -3.36 4.40
N GLY A 234 -6.40 -4.09 3.93
CA GLY A 234 -5.61 -3.75 2.77
C GLY A 234 -4.30 -4.51 2.72
N PHE A 235 -3.32 -3.98 2.00
CA PHE A 235 -2.04 -4.64 1.74
C PHE A 235 -0.86 -3.81 2.21
N THR A 236 0.24 -4.47 2.55
CA THR A 236 1.44 -3.88 3.14
C THR A 236 2.72 -4.48 2.55
N ASP A 237 3.86 -4.07 3.11
CA ASP A 237 5.19 -4.52 2.68
C ASP A 237 5.44 -6.00 3.00
N ALA A 238 6.26 -6.65 2.17
CA ALA A 238 6.61 -8.07 2.33
C ALA A 238 7.26 -8.43 3.67
N GLY A 239 7.98 -7.48 4.30
CA GLY A 239 8.53 -7.66 5.64
C GLY A 239 7.58 -7.29 6.78
N GLY A 240 6.42 -6.69 6.47
CA GLY A 240 5.49 -6.18 7.47
C GLY A 240 4.64 -7.26 8.14
N VAL A 241 4.41 -8.38 7.46
CA VAL A 241 3.56 -9.48 7.95
C VAL A 241 4.10 -10.84 7.52
N GLN A 242 3.70 -11.90 8.22
CA GLN A 242 4.23 -13.26 8.01
C GLN A 242 3.51 -14.07 6.91
N ARG A 243 2.36 -13.61 6.43
CA ARG A 243 1.54 -14.32 5.43
C ARG A 243 1.34 -13.48 4.17
N THR A 244 1.12 -14.12 3.04
CA THR A 244 0.60 -13.49 1.82
C THR A 244 -0.82 -13.94 1.54
N LEU A 245 -1.53 -13.20 0.69
CA LEU A 245 -2.79 -13.63 0.10
C LEU A 245 -2.71 -13.59 -1.43
N PRO A 246 -3.29 -14.59 -2.11
CA PRO A 246 -3.52 -14.52 -3.54
C PRO A 246 -4.54 -13.41 -3.84
N VAL A 247 -4.19 -12.52 -4.75
CA VAL A 247 -5.05 -11.45 -5.25
C VAL A 247 -4.90 -11.31 -6.75
N LEU A 248 -5.93 -10.77 -7.39
CA LEU A 248 -5.88 -10.28 -8.76
C LEU A 248 -5.64 -8.77 -8.74
N GLU A 249 -4.61 -8.33 -9.47
CA GLU A 249 -4.37 -6.91 -9.80
C GLU A 249 -4.63 -6.75 -11.30
N GLY A 250 -5.81 -6.27 -11.66
CA GLY A 250 -6.33 -6.49 -13.02
C GLY A 250 -6.55 -7.98 -13.26
N ASP A 251 -5.97 -8.51 -14.35
CA ASP A 251 -6.01 -9.95 -14.68
C ASP A 251 -4.74 -10.70 -14.23
N GLU A 252 -3.82 -10.04 -13.53
CA GLU A 252 -2.57 -10.65 -13.08
C GLU A 252 -2.69 -11.22 -11.65
N PRO A 253 -2.48 -12.53 -11.44
CA PRO A 253 -2.43 -13.11 -10.09
C PRO A 253 -1.13 -12.72 -9.38
N ARG A 254 -1.24 -12.32 -8.11
CA ARG A 254 -0.13 -11.91 -7.25
C ARG A 254 -0.31 -12.42 -5.82
N GLU A 255 0.80 -12.69 -5.16
CA GLU A 255 0.84 -12.95 -3.72
C GLU A 255 1.24 -11.67 -3.00
N VAL A 256 0.32 -11.12 -2.20
CA VAL A 256 0.51 -9.80 -1.58
C VAL A 256 0.30 -9.90 -0.06
N PRO A 257 1.18 -9.29 0.76
CA PRO A 257 1.07 -9.32 2.22
C PRO A 257 -0.15 -8.51 2.71
N PRO A 258 -1.13 -9.11 3.41
CA PRO A 258 -2.32 -8.41 3.85
C PRO A 258 -2.18 -7.81 5.26
N VAL A 259 -2.91 -6.73 5.52
CA VAL A 259 -3.23 -6.26 6.87
C VAL A 259 -4.57 -6.87 7.27
N ILE A 260 -4.53 -7.82 8.21
CA ILE A 260 -5.68 -8.63 8.62
C ILE A 260 -6.19 -8.19 9.97
N TRP A 261 -7.44 -7.75 9.99
CA TRP A 261 -8.16 -7.43 11.20
C TRP A 261 -9.03 -8.60 11.64
N ARG A 262 -8.98 -8.94 12.93
CA ARG A 262 -9.74 -10.06 13.51
C ARG A 262 -10.90 -9.50 14.32
N THR A 263 -12.12 -9.99 14.09
CA THR A 263 -13.34 -9.50 14.78
C THR A 263 -14.10 -10.59 15.53
N GLY A 264 -13.61 -11.83 15.49
CA GLY A 264 -14.24 -12.95 16.20
C GLY A 264 -14.20 -12.85 17.73
N PRO A 265 -14.87 -13.76 18.47
CA PRO A 265 -14.99 -13.72 19.94
C PRO A 265 -13.66 -13.72 20.70
N ARG A 266 -12.59 -14.22 20.07
CA ARG A 266 -11.24 -14.27 20.61
C ARG A 266 -10.40 -13.02 20.27
N SER A 267 -10.94 -12.07 19.51
CA SER A 267 -10.24 -10.84 19.16
C SER A 267 -10.12 -9.90 20.36
N GLY A 268 -8.96 -9.26 20.49
CA GLY A 268 -8.73 -8.15 21.42
C GLY A 268 -9.26 -6.82 20.90
N GLU A 269 -9.50 -6.72 19.59
CA GLU A 269 -9.80 -5.49 18.87
C GLU A 269 -11.09 -5.64 18.03
N PRO A 270 -12.27 -5.75 18.65
CA PRO A 270 -13.54 -6.02 17.94
C PRO A 270 -14.09 -4.82 17.14
N HIS A 271 -13.56 -3.61 17.35
CA HIS A 271 -14.02 -2.36 16.72
C HIS A 271 -12.87 -1.62 16.03
N LEU A 272 -13.19 -0.86 14.98
CA LEU A 272 -12.23 -0.16 14.12
C LEU A 272 -12.56 1.33 14.03
N LEU A 273 -11.53 2.18 14.10
CA LEU A 273 -11.59 3.60 13.76
C LEU A 273 -10.68 3.87 12.56
N ALA A 274 -11.26 4.38 11.48
CA ALA A 274 -10.56 4.86 10.30
C ALA A 274 -10.64 6.39 10.24
N VAL A 275 -9.51 7.04 10.02
CA VAL A 275 -9.42 8.51 9.97
C VAL A 275 -8.77 8.94 8.68
N GLY A 276 -9.26 9.99 8.05
CA GLY A 276 -8.58 10.57 6.90
C GLY A 276 -9.08 11.96 6.52
N GLN A 277 -8.46 12.55 5.52
CA GLN A 277 -8.99 13.75 4.86
C GLN A 277 -10.07 13.36 3.84
N PRO A 278 -10.92 14.30 3.38
CA PRO A 278 -11.80 14.04 2.24
C PRO A 278 -11.02 13.47 1.04
N GLY A 279 -11.58 12.44 0.38
CA GLY A 279 -10.93 11.77 -0.75
C GLY A 279 -9.77 10.81 -0.37
N SER A 280 -9.48 10.63 0.92
CA SER A 280 -8.44 9.69 1.38
C SER A 280 -8.80 8.21 1.18
N GLY A 281 -10.06 7.88 0.93
CA GLY A 281 -10.54 6.52 0.71
C GLY A 281 -11.09 5.80 1.95
N THR A 282 -11.52 6.53 2.99
CA THR A 282 -12.21 5.94 4.15
C THR A 282 -13.53 5.26 3.76
N SER A 283 -14.34 5.86 2.89
CA SER A 283 -15.59 5.26 2.42
C SER A 283 -15.33 3.98 1.59
N THR A 284 -14.25 3.99 0.80
CA THR A 284 -13.75 2.79 0.11
C THR A 284 -13.37 1.67 1.08
N LEU A 285 -12.71 2.00 2.20
CA LEU A 285 -12.40 1.02 3.26
C LEU A 285 -13.69 0.45 3.88
N LEU A 286 -14.64 1.29 4.25
CA LEU A 286 -15.91 0.86 4.85
C LEU A 286 -16.70 -0.05 3.91
N ARG A 287 -16.79 0.31 2.61
CA ARG A 287 -17.44 -0.54 1.62
C ARG A 287 -16.72 -1.88 1.44
N SER A 288 -15.39 -1.90 1.44
CA SER A 288 -14.61 -3.14 1.39
C SER A 288 -14.91 -4.05 2.59
N VAL A 289 -14.99 -3.47 3.79
CA VAL A 289 -15.37 -4.18 5.02
C VAL A 289 -16.82 -4.69 4.94
N ALA A 290 -17.76 -3.88 4.43
CA ALA A 290 -19.16 -4.26 4.26
C ALA A 290 -19.31 -5.49 3.34
N LEU A 291 -18.67 -5.46 2.17
CA LEU A 291 -18.74 -6.56 1.20
C LEU A 291 -18.14 -7.85 1.78
N GLN A 292 -17.03 -7.76 2.50
CA GLN A 292 -16.44 -8.91 3.19
C GLN A 292 -17.38 -9.45 4.29
N ALA A 293 -17.97 -8.58 5.10
CA ALA A 293 -18.91 -8.96 6.16
C ALA A 293 -20.14 -9.70 5.59
N LEU A 294 -20.75 -9.15 4.52
CA LEU A 294 -21.90 -9.75 3.84
C LEU A 294 -21.55 -11.11 3.22
N ARG A 295 -20.39 -11.20 2.56
CA ARG A 295 -19.88 -12.47 2.00
C ARG A 295 -19.69 -13.54 3.07
N HIS A 296 -19.29 -13.16 4.28
CA HIS A 296 -19.14 -14.07 5.42
C HIS A 296 -20.46 -14.32 6.18
N GLY A 297 -21.61 -13.90 5.64
CA GLY A 297 -22.94 -14.16 6.19
C GLY A 297 -23.33 -13.25 7.36
N GLY A 298 -22.59 -12.18 7.60
CA GLY A 298 -22.92 -11.14 8.58
C GLY A 298 -24.08 -10.27 8.13
N ASP A 299 -24.70 -9.59 9.09
CA ASP A 299 -25.67 -8.53 8.85
C ASP A 299 -24.99 -7.16 8.96
N VAL A 300 -25.31 -6.23 8.06
CA VAL A 300 -24.69 -4.91 7.97
C VAL A 300 -25.72 -3.81 8.12
N LEU A 301 -25.38 -2.82 8.91
CA LEU A 301 -26.11 -1.57 9.11
C LEU A 301 -25.15 -0.45 8.75
N VAL A 302 -25.60 0.49 7.92
CA VAL A 302 -24.78 1.63 7.49
C VAL A 302 -25.48 2.93 7.88
N VAL A 303 -24.69 3.84 8.46
CA VAL A 303 -25.08 5.24 8.70
C VAL A 303 -24.07 6.13 8.00
N ASP A 304 -24.55 6.96 7.07
CA ASP A 304 -23.75 7.82 6.21
C ASP A 304 -24.06 9.30 6.48
N GLY A 305 -23.11 10.00 7.10
CA GLY A 305 -23.15 11.44 7.30
C GLY A 305 -22.51 12.25 6.17
N GLY A 306 -21.89 11.60 5.17
CA GLY A 306 -21.07 12.22 4.12
C GLY A 306 -21.81 13.08 3.09
N GLY A 307 -23.14 13.21 3.21
CA GLY A 307 -23.93 14.38 2.80
C GLY A 307 -23.85 14.88 1.35
N SER A 308 -23.24 14.14 0.41
CA SER A 308 -23.03 14.61 -0.96
C SER A 308 -23.88 13.86 -1.99
N GLY A 309 -25.16 13.62 -1.70
CA GLY A 309 -26.22 13.37 -2.71
C GLY A 309 -26.06 12.17 -3.67
N SER A 310 -24.92 11.46 -3.69
CA SER A 310 -24.66 10.30 -4.54
C SER A 310 -25.13 8.99 -3.93
N GLY A 311 -25.43 8.99 -2.61
CA GLY A 311 -25.72 7.75 -1.90
C GLY A 311 -24.54 6.81 -1.99
N GLU A 312 -23.43 7.17 -1.34
CA GLU A 312 -22.17 6.43 -1.29
C GLU A 312 -22.40 4.93 -1.00
N TYR A 313 -23.40 4.62 -0.18
CA TYR A 313 -23.79 3.25 0.20
C TYR A 313 -25.11 2.75 -0.41
N SER A 314 -25.73 3.51 -1.32
CA SER A 314 -27.01 3.15 -1.96
C SER A 314 -26.97 1.82 -2.72
N CYS A 315 -25.80 1.40 -3.17
CA CYS A 315 -25.58 0.09 -3.80
C CYS A 315 -25.89 -1.11 -2.89
N LEU A 316 -25.84 -0.90 -1.56
CA LEU A 316 -26.12 -1.90 -0.53
C LEU A 316 -27.61 -1.97 -0.15
N SER A 317 -28.40 -0.94 -0.45
CA SER A 317 -29.81 -0.89 -0.06
C SER A 317 -30.62 -2.05 -0.70
N GLY A 318 -31.41 -2.74 0.13
CA GLY A 318 -32.25 -3.87 -0.29
C GLY A 318 -31.48 -5.13 -0.67
N ARG A 319 -30.19 -5.23 -0.34
CA ARG A 319 -29.38 -6.44 -0.54
C ARG A 319 -29.52 -7.40 0.64
N ALA A 320 -29.39 -8.70 0.38
CA ALA A 320 -29.41 -9.71 1.42
C ALA A 320 -28.31 -9.44 2.47
N GLY A 321 -28.68 -9.50 3.75
CA GLY A 321 -27.79 -9.19 4.88
C GLY A 321 -27.63 -7.70 5.19
N VAL A 322 -28.18 -6.78 4.39
CA VAL A 322 -28.17 -5.34 4.71
C VAL A 322 -29.47 -4.98 5.42
N LEU A 323 -29.36 -4.58 6.69
CA LEU A 323 -30.51 -4.27 7.55
C LEU A 323 -31.03 -2.85 7.31
N ALA A 324 -30.12 -1.88 7.16
CA ALA A 324 -30.44 -0.48 6.94
C ALA A 324 -29.26 0.25 6.29
N VAL A 325 -29.58 1.28 5.49
CA VAL A 325 -28.64 2.28 4.98
C VAL A 325 -29.29 3.64 5.21
N GLU A 326 -28.85 4.34 6.24
CA GLU A 326 -29.43 5.60 6.69
C GLU A 326 -28.50 6.77 6.41
N CYS A 327 -29.03 7.86 5.89
CA CYS A 327 -28.26 9.08 5.59
C CYS A 327 -28.81 10.34 6.28
N GLY A 328 -29.88 10.20 7.08
CA GLY A 328 -30.53 11.31 7.77
C GLY A 328 -30.44 11.20 9.30
N PRO A 329 -30.51 12.32 10.03
CA PRO A 329 -30.35 12.34 11.49
C PRO A 329 -31.40 11.45 12.21
N THR A 330 -32.67 11.53 11.81
CA THR A 330 -33.74 10.71 12.41
C THR A 330 -33.53 9.21 12.16
N GLY A 331 -33.13 8.84 10.94
CA GLY A 331 -32.85 7.46 10.57
C GLY A 331 -31.64 6.91 11.34
N ALA A 332 -30.57 7.70 11.45
CA ALA A 332 -29.39 7.39 12.24
C ALA A 332 -29.72 7.18 13.72
N GLN A 333 -30.48 8.08 14.33
CA GLN A 333 -30.92 7.96 15.71
C GLN A 333 -31.68 6.65 15.96
N ALA A 334 -32.74 6.39 15.19
CA ALA A 334 -33.56 5.19 15.36
C ALA A 334 -32.75 3.89 15.14
N THR A 335 -31.85 3.93 14.16
CA THR A 335 -31.03 2.78 13.77
C THR A 335 -29.94 2.45 14.80
N LEU A 336 -29.29 3.47 15.37
CA LEU A 336 -28.29 3.27 16.42
C LEU A 336 -28.93 2.92 17.77
N GLU A 337 -30.10 3.47 18.08
CA GLU A 337 -30.89 3.04 19.24
C GLU A 337 -31.29 1.57 19.13
N TRP A 338 -31.79 1.14 17.96
CA TRP A 338 -32.07 -0.27 17.70
C TRP A 338 -30.82 -1.14 17.86
N ALA A 339 -29.67 -0.71 17.33
CA ALA A 339 -28.42 -1.46 17.45
C ALA A 339 -27.94 -1.63 18.89
N ALA A 340 -28.15 -0.62 19.75
CA ALA A 340 -27.89 -0.71 21.18
C ALA A 340 -28.80 -1.75 21.85
N GLN A 341 -30.11 -1.67 21.60
CA GLN A 341 -31.10 -2.61 22.14
C GLN A 341 -30.86 -4.04 21.64
N GLU A 342 -30.48 -4.21 20.38
CA GLU A 342 -30.16 -5.51 19.80
C GLU A 342 -28.89 -6.11 20.42
N THR A 343 -27.89 -5.27 20.73
CA THR A 343 -26.70 -5.70 21.47
C THR A 343 -27.09 -6.26 22.84
N GLU A 344 -27.92 -5.55 23.61
CA GLU A 344 -28.40 -6.00 24.92
C GLU A 344 -29.21 -7.28 24.82
N ARG A 345 -30.12 -7.36 23.85
CA ARG A 345 -30.94 -8.55 23.59
C ARG A 345 -30.05 -9.78 23.33
N ARG A 346 -29.01 -9.65 22.50
CA ARG A 346 -28.06 -10.72 22.20
C ARG A 346 -27.30 -11.19 23.43
N LEU A 347 -26.90 -10.28 24.31
CA LEU A 347 -26.23 -10.62 25.58
C LEU A 347 -27.14 -11.43 26.49
N ILE A 348 -28.39 -10.97 26.68
CA ILE A 348 -29.38 -11.65 27.53
C ILE A 348 -29.69 -13.04 26.96
N ALA A 349 -29.92 -13.15 25.65
CA ALA A 349 -30.22 -14.41 24.99
C ALA A 349 -29.05 -15.41 25.11
N THR A 350 -27.82 -14.94 24.89
CA THR A 350 -26.61 -15.77 25.01
C THR A 350 -26.38 -16.22 26.46
N HIS A 351 -26.61 -15.33 27.43
CA HIS A 351 -26.50 -15.66 28.85
C HIS A 351 -27.52 -16.72 29.26
N ARG A 352 -28.80 -16.54 28.91
CA ARG A 352 -29.87 -17.51 29.19
C ARG A 352 -29.59 -18.87 28.54
N ALA A 353 -29.10 -18.89 27.30
CA ALA A 353 -28.72 -20.12 26.63
C ALA A 353 -27.60 -20.86 27.38
N ARG A 354 -26.59 -20.11 27.86
CA ARG A 354 -25.49 -20.64 28.66
C ARG A 354 -25.98 -21.21 30.01
N GLU A 355 -26.84 -20.49 30.72
CA GLU A 355 -27.44 -20.97 31.99
C GLU A 355 -28.24 -22.25 31.78
N ALA A 356 -28.97 -22.34 30.66
CA ALA A 356 -29.75 -23.52 30.30
C ALA A 356 -28.92 -24.65 29.66
N ALA A 357 -27.58 -24.51 29.55
CA ALA A 357 -26.68 -25.42 28.83
C ALA A 357 -27.13 -25.75 27.39
N ARG A 358 -27.69 -24.75 26.69
CA ARG A 358 -28.17 -24.83 25.30
C ARG A 358 -27.30 -23.98 24.36
N PRO A 359 -27.26 -24.30 23.06
CA PRO A 359 -26.63 -23.42 22.08
C PRO A 359 -27.35 -22.07 22.04
N ALA A 360 -26.59 -21.00 21.80
CA ALA A 360 -27.17 -19.69 21.58
C ALA A 360 -28.11 -19.70 20.35
N PRO A 361 -29.19 -18.90 20.36
CA PRO A 361 -30.06 -18.75 19.19
C PRO A 361 -29.28 -18.41 17.91
N GLU A 362 -29.77 -18.85 16.75
CA GLU A 362 -29.05 -18.65 15.48
C GLU A 362 -28.90 -17.18 15.09
N ASP A 363 -29.93 -16.38 15.34
CA ASP A 363 -29.97 -14.94 15.11
C ASP A 363 -28.91 -14.19 15.93
N THR A 364 -28.55 -14.67 17.12
CA THR A 364 -27.51 -14.04 17.96
C THR A 364 -26.10 -14.50 17.61
N ARG A 365 -25.96 -15.55 16.78
CA ARG A 365 -24.65 -16.07 16.32
C ARG A 365 -24.17 -15.38 15.04
N ARG A 366 -25.07 -14.79 14.25
CA ARG A 366 -24.72 -14.06 13.03
C ARG A 366 -24.07 -12.72 13.40
N PRO A 367 -22.85 -12.41 12.91
CA PRO A 367 -22.20 -11.14 13.22
C PRO A 367 -23.00 -9.94 12.72
N LEU A 368 -23.19 -8.93 13.58
CA LEU A 368 -23.77 -7.64 13.21
C LEU A 368 -22.67 -6.60 13.05
N TRP A 369 -22.63 -5.91 11.92
CA TRP A 369 -21.66 -4.87 11.60
C TRP A 369 -22.36 -3.52 11.51
N ILE A 370 -21.93 -2.58 12.34
CA ILE A 370 -22.40 -1.20 12.37
C ILE A 370 -21.30 -0.34 11.73
N LEU A 371 -21.56 0.15 10.53
CA LEU A 371 -20.63 0.97 9.75
C LEU A 371 -21.11 2.42 9.78
N LEU A 372 -20.23 3.32 10.20
CA LEU A 372 -20.53 4.72 10.42
C LEU A 372 -19.54 5.55 9.60
N ASP A 373 -20.00 6.25 8.57
CA ASP A 373 -19.18 7.15 7.77
C ASP A 373 -19.49 8.61 8.11
N GLN A 374 -18.52 9.34 8.64
CA GLN A 374 -18.64 10.72 9.11
C GLN A 374 -19.84 10.96 10.05
N PRO A 375 -19.99 10.14 11.10
CA PRO A 375 -21.20 10.16 11.92
C PRO A 375 -21.33 11.45 12.77
N SER A 376 -20.23 12.19 12.98
CA SER A 376 -20.24 13.51 13.62
C SER A 376 -21.10 14.55 12.90
N VAL A 377 -21.23 14.45 11.56
CA VAL A 377 -22.07 15.34 10.76
C VAL A 377 -23.54 15.17 11.15
N LEU A 378 -24.01 13.93 11.26
CA LEU A 378 -25.39 13.64 11.66
C LEU A 378 -25.65 13.97 13.13
N ALA A 379 -24.64 13.81 13.99
CA ALA A 379 -24.72 14.24 15.38
C ALA A 379 -24.93 15.75 15.49
N HIS A 380 -24.13 16.52 14.75
CA HIS A 380 -24.24 17.98 14.70
C HIS A 380 -25.61 18.43 14.17
N LEU A 381 -26.09 17.81 13.09
CA LEU A 381 -27.42 18.08 12.53
C LEU A 381 -28.54 17.76 13.53
N SER A 382 -28.48 16.61 14.20
CA SER A 382 -29.49 16.21 15.19
C SER A 382 -29.57 17.20 16.34
N VAL A 383 -28.43 17.64 16.87
CA VAL A 383 -28.37 18.64 17.95
C VAL A 383 -28.88 20.00 17.47
N ALA A 384 -28.55 20.42 16.25
CA ALA A 384 -29.05 21.67 15.67
C ALA A 384 -30.58 21.67 15.50
N GLU A 385 -31.18 20.50 15.24
CA GLU A 385 -32.63 20.28 15.16
C GLU A 385 -33.30 20.09 16.55
N GLY A 386 -32.54 20.17 17.64
CA GLY A 386 -33.03 19.97 19.01
C GLY A 386 -33.28 18.50 19.39
N GLY A 387 -32.82 17.57 18.56
CA GLY A 387 -32.87 16.14 18.79
C GLY A 387 -31.73 15.62 19.69
N PRO A 388 -31.83 14.36 20.15
CA PRO A 388 -30.75 13.71 20.88
C PRO A 388 -29.54 13.45 19.97
N ASP A 389 -28.37 13.32 20.58
CA ASP A 389 -27.16 12.91 19.87
C ASP A 389 -27.19 11.39 19.56
N PRO A 390 -27.21 10.97 18.27
CA PRO A 390 -27.19 9.57 17.88
C PRO A 390 -25.93 8.81 18.31
N LEU A 391 -24.79 9.49 18.50
CA LEU A 391 -23.53 8.84 18.87
C LEU A 391 -23.51 8.38 20.32
N ALA A 392 -24.36 8.96 21.17
CA ALA A 392 -24.52 8.50 22.55
C ALA A 392 -24.97 7.02 22.61
N GLN A 393 -25.67 6.52 21.58
CA GLN A 393 -26.13 5.14 21.51
C GLN A 393 -24.99 4.13 21.24
N LEU A 394 -23.79 4.59 20.86
CA LEU A 394 -22.65 3.70 20.56
C LEU A 394 -22.00 3.11 21.80
N GLN A 395 -22.26 3.64 22.99
CA GLN A 395 -21.64 3.19 24.23
C GLN A 395 -21.84 1.68 24.48
N VAL A 396 -23.06 1.19 24.28
CA VAL A 396 -23.41 -0.23 24.47
C VAL A 396 -22.76 -1.14 23.44
N PRO A 397 -22.92 -0.94 22.11
CA PRO A 397 -22.30 -1.78 21.10
C PRO A 397 -20.77 -1.73 21.13
N LEU A 398 -20.15 -0.61 21.52
CA LEU A 398 -18.68 -0.53 21.67
C LEU A 398 -18.17 -1.26 22.92
N ARG A 399 -18.91 -1.18 24.03
CA ARG A 399 -18.47 -1.82 25.28
C ARG A 399 -18.75 -3.32 25.30
N HIS A 400 -19.88 -3.73 24.74
CA HIS A 400 -20.40 -5.09 24.84
C HIS A 400 -20.52 -5.81 23.49
N GLY A 401 -20.04 -5.22 22.40
CA GLY A 401 -20.21 -5.80 21.08
C GLY A 401 -19.51 -7.14 20.90
N ARG A 402 -18.28 -7.30 21.40
CA ARG A 402 -17.54 -8.57 21.28
C ARG A 402 -18.33 -9.79 21.80
N PRO A 403 -18.84 -9.82 23.06
CA PRO A 403 -19.66 -10.93 23.53
C PRO A 403 -21.03 -11.03 22.85
N ALA A 404 -21.51 -9.97 22.20
CA ALA A 404 -22.76 -9.94 21.44
C ALA A 404 -22.61 -10.21 19.93
N HIS A 405 -21.40 -10.52 19.45
CA HIS A 405 -21.09 -10.61 18.01
C HIS A 405 -21.47 -9.34 17.23
N VAL A 406 -21.25 -8.17 17.84
CA VAL A 406 -21.45 -6.85 17.23
C VAL A 406 -20.09 -6.17 17.04
N THR A 407 -19.82 -5.75 15.80
CA THR A 407 -18.63 -4.99 15.41
C THR A 407 -19.04 -3.60 14.98
N VAL A 408 -18.26 -2.60 15.38
CA VAL A 408 -18.50 -1.18 15.06
C VAL A 408 -17.29 -0.68 14.29
N VAL A 409 -17.53 -0.05 13.15
CA VAL A 409 -16.51 0.58 12.33
C VAL A 409 -16.89 2.04 12.15
N VAL A 410 -16.02 2.94 12.60
CA VAL A 410 -16.19 4.39 12.45
C VAL A 410 -15.18 4.89 11.44
N ALA A 411 -15.63 5.54 10.38
CA ALA A 411 -14.80 6.42 9.56
C ALA A 411 -15.09 7.87 9.94
N GLU A 412 -14.06 8.65 10.21
CA GLU A 412 -14.18 10.06 10.53
C GLU A 412 -13.10 10.90 9.86
N GLN A 413 -13.37 12.19 9.71
CA GLN A 413 -12.39 13.15 9.24
C GLN A 413 -11.51 13.66 10.36
N PHE A 414 -10.25 13.98 10.05
CA PHE A 414 -9.33 14.59 11.03
C PHE A 414 -9.90 15.82 11.71
N GLY A 415 -10.63 16.66 10.97
CA GLY A 415 -11.23 17.90 11.49
C GLY A 415 -12.40 17.69 12.46
N HIS A 416 -12.94 16.47 12.57
CA HIS A 416 -14.09 16.15 13.42
C HIS A 416 -13.77 15.14 14.53
N LEU A 417 -12.51 14.77 14.70
CA LEU A 417 -12.10 13.80 15.71
C LEU A 417 -12.46 14.20 17.14
N GLU A 418 -12.44 15.50 17.43
CA GLU A 418 -12.82 16.05 18.74
C GLU A 418 -14.33 15.94 19.03
N LEU A 419 -15.15 15.69 18.00
CA LEU A 419 -16.60 15.49 18.12
C LEU A 419 -16.95 14.03 18.46
N LEU A 420 -16.00 13.11 18.36
CA LEU A 420 -16.22 11.71 18.72
C LEU A 420 -16.22 11.53 20.23
N HIS A 421 -17.20 10.77 20.74
CA HIS A 421 -17.26 10.38 22.15
C HIS A 421 -16.03 9.58 22.57
N ASP A 422 -15.61 9.73 23.83
CA ASP A 422 -14.51 8.98 24.44
C ASP A 422 -14.65 7.46 24.29
N ALA A 423 -15.89 6.97 24.29
CA ALA A 423 -16.19 5.54 24.10
C ALA A 423 -15.63 5.00 22.78
N VAL A 424 -15.67 5.80 21.70
CA VAL A 424 -15.08 5.41 20.40
C VAL A 424 -13.59 5.22 20.59
N TRP A 425 -12.89 6.24 21.09
CA TRP A 425 -11.45 6.20 21.32
C TRP A 425 -11.00 5.04 22.23
N GLN A 426 -11.75 4.77 23.29
CA GLN A 426 -11.43 3.71 24.26
C GLN A 426 -11.61 2.30 23.69
N HIS A 427 -12.61 2.09 22.82
CA HIS A 427 -13.01 0.77 22.35
C HIS A 427 -12.57 0.43 20.91
N THR A 428 -12.17 1.41 20.09
CA THR A 428 -11.57 1.18 18.76
C THR A 428 -10.05 1.07 18.84
N ARG A 429 -9.57 -0.12 19.22
CA ARG A 429 -8.14 -0.43 19.32
C ARG A 429 -7.51 -0.84 17.99
N ALA A 430 -8.31 -1.26 17.02
CA ALA A 430 -7.87 -1.28 15.62
C ALA A 430 -8.06 0.13 15.06
N ARG A 431 -7.00 0.70 14.50
CA ARG A 431 -7.02 2.07 13.97
C ARG A 431 -6.33 2.15 12.62
N VAL A 432 -6.88 2.98 11.74
CA VAL A 432 -6.37 3.24 10.39
C VAL A 432 -6.33 4.74 10.16
N VAL A 433 -5.25 5.22 9.54
CA VAL A 433 -5.11 6.59 9.06
C VAL A 433 -4.89 6.53 7.55
N LEU A 434 -5.72 7.21 6.76
CA LEU A 434 -5.64 7.27 5.31
C LEU A 434 -5.39 8.69 4.81
N GLY A 435 -4.72 8.79 3.68
CA GLY A 435 -4.41 10.04 3.01
C GLY A 435 -3.19 10.77 3.60
N PRO A 436 -2.92 12.00 3.12
CA PRO A 436 -1.83 12.81 3.64
C PRO A 436 -2.07 13.15 5.12
N ALA A 437 -1.11 12.82 5.98
CA ALA A 437 -1.14 13.13 7.40
C ALA A 437 0.27 13.43 7.91
N THR A 438 0.38 14.31 8.90
CA THR A 438 1.65 14.55 9.58
C THR A 438 2.03 13.38 10.47
N VAL A 439 3.31 13.23 10.80
CA VAL A 439 3.80 12.23 11.77
C VAL A 439 3.04 12.32 13.09
N GLN A 440 2.76 13.55 13.56
CA GLN A 440 2.00 13.78 14.79
C GLN A 440 0.55 13.31 14.66
N GLN A 441 -0.15 13.66 13.58
CA GLN A 441 -1.52 13.21 13.35
C GLN A 441 -1.64 11.69 13.30
N VAL A 442 -0.67 11.03 12.65
CA VAL A 442 -0.60 9.56 12.63
C VAL A 442 -0.36 9.02 14.04
N ALA A 443 0.56 9.63 14.81
CA ALA A 443 0.85 9.21 16.19
C ALA A 443 -0.33 9.43 17.15
N ASP A 444 -1.07 10.54 17.03
CA ASP A 444 -2.23 10.84 17.87
C ASP A 444 -3.34 9.82 17.63
N VAL A 445 -3.59 9.43 16.38
CA VAL A 445 -4.60 8.44 16.04
C VAL A 445 -4.10 7.02 16.34
N LEU A 446 -2.93 6.61 15.85
CA LEU A 446 -2.47 5.22 15.98
C LEU A 446 -1.81 4.93 17.34
N GLY A 447 -1.44 5.94 18.12
CA GLY A 447 -0.68 5.81 19.36
C GLY A 447 0.81 5.50 19.17
N LEU A 448 1.29 5.45 17.92
CA LEU A 448 2.70 5.30 17.55
C LEU A 448 2.95 6.06 16.24
N PRO A 449 4.14 6.68 16.07
CA PRO A 449 4.49 7.29 14.79
C PRO A 449 4.60 6.24 13.68
N PRO A 450 4.44 6.64 12.40
CA PRO A 450 4.73 5.77 11.29
C PRO A 450 6.22 5.43 11.25
N HIS A 451 6.55 4.22 10.81
CA HIS A 451 7.94 3.77 10.63
C HIS A 451 8.54 4.25 9.29
N THR A 452 7.80 5.08 8.54
CA THR A 452 8.24 5.64 7.26
C THR A 452 7.88 7.10 7.16
N THR A 453 8.56 7.84 6.29
CA THR A 453 8.22 9.25 6.06
C THR A 453 6.89 9.37 5.30
N PRO A 454 5.84 9.98 5.89
CA PRO A 454 4.59 10.22 5.18
C PRO A 454 4.82 11.14 3.98
N THR A 455 4.28 10.79 2.81
CA THR A 455 4.35 11.65 1.63
C THR A 455 3.17 12.63 1.60
N ALA A 456 3.43 13.86 1.13
CA ALA A 456 2.39 14.88 1.00
C ALA A 456 1.34 14.55 -0.08
N GLN A 457 1.71 13.72 -1.05
CA GLN A 457 0.82 13.20 -2.07
C GLN A 457 0.79 11.68 -1.93
N VAL A 458 -0.42 11.15 -1.76
CA VAL A 458 -0.68 9.72 -1.69
C VAL A 458 -1.92 9.40 -2.50
N PRO A 459 -1.98 8.22 -3.16
CA PRO A 459 -3.20 7.77 -3.81
C PRO A 459 -4.29 7.48 -2.77
N PRO A 460 -5.59 7.53 -3.15
CA PRO A 460 -6.67 7.11 -2.27
C PRO A 460 -6.46 5.68 -1.75
N GLY A 461 -6.82 5.46 -0.49
CA GLY A 461 -6.63 4.20 0.21
C GLY A 461 -5.22 3.97 0.76
N ARG A 462 -4.26 4.86 0.48
CA ARG A 462 -2.92 4.81 1.08
C ARG A 462 -2.91 5.37 2.50
N GLY A 463 -2.18 4.73 3.40
CA GLY A 463 -1.88 5.29 4.71
C GLY A 463 -1.24 4.28 5.64
N TYR A 464 -1.73 4.20 6.88
CA TYR A 464 -1.18 3.38 7.95
C TYR A 464 -2.26 2.69 8.76
N ALA A 465 -1.95 1.51 9.30
CA ALA A 465 -2.82 0.77 10.19
C ALA A 465 -2.08 0.32 11.44
N ARG A 466 -2.75 0.31 12.58
CA ARG A 466 -2.27 -0.33 13.80
C ARG A 466 -3.40 -1.14 14.43
N LEU A 467 -3.12 -2.40 14.73
CA LEU A 467 -4.08 -3.31 15.34
C LEU A 467 -3.68 -3.56 16.79
N GLY A 468 -4.45 -2.98 17.72
CA GLY A 468 -4.21 -3.15 19.15
C GLY A 468 -2.88 -2.54 19.56
N THR A 469 -2.05 -3.33 20.23
CA THR A 469 -0.69 -2.95 20.63
C THR A 469 0.37 -3.32 19.59
N GLY A 470 -0.02 -3.89 18.45
CA GLY A 470 0.89 -4.29 17.38
C GLY A 470 1.63 -3.11 16.72
N PRO A 471 2.55 -3.42 15.78
CA PRO A 471 3.29 -2.41 15.05
C PRO A 471 2.38 -1.62 14.09
N VAL A 472 2.85 -0.45 13.69
CA VAL A 472 2.22 0.34 12.62
C VAL A 472 2.65 -0.24 11.28
N HIS A 473 1.70 -0.55 10.41
CA HIS A 473 1.94 -1.04 9.05
C HIS A 473 1.59 0.04 8.03
N ARG A 474 2.36 0.18 6.94
CA ARG A 474 1.89 0.87 5.73
C ARG A 474 0.68 0.11 5.19
N LEU A 475 -0.30 0.83 4.66
CA LEU A 475 -1.56 0.27 4.20
C LEU A 475 -1.90 0.83 2.82
N GLN A 476 -2.30 -0.06 1.92
CA GLN A 476 -3.06 0.28 0.73
C GLN A 476 -4.38 -0.50 0.74
N VAL A 477 -5.49 0.23 0.90
CA VAL A 477 -6.84 -0.30 0.88
C VAL A 477 -7.21 -0.75 -0.54
N PRO A 478 -7.96 -1.86 -0.71
CA PRO A 478 -8.42 -2.29 -2.02
C PRO A 478 -9.41 -1.28 -2.61
N ALA A 479 -9.29 -1.01 -3.91
CA ALA A 479 -10.18 -0.09 -4.61
C ALA A 479 -11.62 -0.63 -4.61
N THR A 480 -12.48 -0.01 -3.82
CA THR A 480 -13.89 -0.39 -3.59
C THR A 480 -14.77 0.86 -3.68
N PRO A 481 -14.84 1.53 -4.84
CA PRO A 481 -15.57 2.78 -5.00
C PRO A 481 -17.09 2.59 -4.94
N ASP A 482 -17.85 3.69 -4.96
CA ASP A 482 -19.27 3.62 -5.29
C ASP A 482 -19.42 3.09 -6.73
N PRO A 483 -20.09 1.95 -6.94
CA PRO A 483 -20.26 1.39 -8.28
C PRO A 483 -21.16 2.26 -9.19
N TYR A 484 -21.92 3.19 -8.63
CA TYR A 484 -22.80 4.09 -9.40
C TYR A 484 -22.15 5.44 -9.71
N ASP A 485 -20.98 5.73 -9.16
CA ASP A 485 -20.22 6.92 -9.53
C ASP A 485 -19.64 6.78 -10.94
N GLU A 486 -20.09 7.64 -11.86
CA GLU A 486 -19.64 7.61 -13.24
C GLU A 486 -18.18 8.07 -13.44
N ALA A 487 -17.63 8.81 -12.48
CA ALA A 487 -16.26 9.32 -12.53
C ALA A 487 -15.19 8.26 -12.21
N THR A 488 -15.59 7.14 -11.59
CA THR A 488 -14.64 6.10 -11.18
C THR A 488 -14.34 5.09 -12.30
N HIS A 489 -13.13 4.51 -12.27
CA HIS A 489 -12.65 3.52 -13.23
C HIS A 489 -13.64 2.33 -13.41
N PRO A 490 -14.06 2.01 -14.65
CA PRO A 490 -15.09 1.00 -14.92
C PRO A 490 -14.80 -0.38 -14.32
N ALA A 491 -13.55 -0.84 -14.37
CA ALA A 491 -13.18 -2.14 -13.83
C ALA A 491 -13.39 -2.24 -12.30
N TYR A 492 -13.13 -1.16 -11.55
CA TYR A 492 -13.32 -1.16 -10.10
C TYR A 492 -14.81 -1.13 -9.73
N ARG A 493 -15.62 -0.39 -10.49
CA ARG A 493 -17.09 -0.40 -10.30
C ARG A 493 -17.66 -1.79 -10.57
N GLN A 494 -17.23 -2.42 -11.66
CA GLN A 494 -17.66 -3.76 -12.03
C GLN A 494 -17.27 -4.79 -10.94
N ALA A 495 -16.04 -4.72 -10.42
CA ALA A 495 -15.60 -5.57 -9.32
C ALA A 495 -16.48 -5.44 -8.06
N VAL A 496 -16.93 -4.23 -7.73
CA VAL A 496 -17.89 -4.02 -6.64
C VAL A 496 -19.25 -4.61 -6.96
N LEU A 497 -19.79 -4.39 -8.16
CA LEU A 497 -21.09 -4.91 -8.58
C LEU A 497 -21.15 -6.45 -8.52
N GLU A 498 -20.07 -7.13 -8.88
CA GLU A 498 -19.94 -8.60 -8.84
C GLU A 498 -19.92 -9.17 -7.41
N LEU A 499 -19.54 -8.35 -6.42
CA LEU A 499 -19.51 -8.72 -5.01
C LEU A 499 -20.81 -8.39 -4.26
N LEU A 500 -21.71 -7.60 -4.84
CA LEU A 500 -22.95 -7.25 -4.18
C LEU A 500 -23.83 -8.50 -3.99
N PRO A 501 -24.40 -8.70 -2.79
CA PRO A 501 -25.36 -9.78 -2.59
C PRO A 501 -26.58 -9.66 -3.50
N GLU A 502 -27.34 -10.74 -3.62
CA GLU A 502 -28.64 -10.70 -4.30
C GLU A 502 -29.57 -9.67 -3.67
N ARG A 503 -30.41 -9.02 -4.49
CA ARG A 503 -31.48 -8.16 -3.96
C ARG A 503 -32.52 -9.03 -3.28
N GLN A 504 -32.99 -8.63 -2.12
CA GLN A 504 -34.13 -9.30 -1.50
C GLN A 504 -35.38 -9.01 -2.33
N PRO A 505 -36.23 -10.04 -2.61
CA PRO A 505 -37.54 -9.79 -3.17
C PRO A 505 -38.34 -8.98 -2.14
N GLY A 506 -38.62 -7.72 -2.47
CA GLY A 506 -39.35 -6.84 -1.56
C GLY A 506 -40.74 -7.42 -1.23
N PRO A 507 -41.31 -7.11 -0.05
CA PRO A 507 -42.72 -7.34 0.16
C PRO A 507 -43.48 -6.56 -0.92
N GLY A 508 -44.36 -7.24 -1.66
CA GLY A 508 -45.12 -6.65 -2.77
C GLY A 508 -45.73 -5.29 -2.40
N GLY A 509 -45.62 -4.34 -3.32
CA GLY A 509 -45.83 -2.92 -3.08
C GLY A 509 -47.08 -2.56 -2.28
N GLY A 510 -46.84 -1.98 -1.11
CA GLY A 510 -47.79 -1.16 -0.36
C GLY A 510 -47.00 -0.09 0.37
N ARG A 511 -47.32 1.19 0.11
CA ARG A 511 -46.75 2.33 0.84
C ARG A 511 -46.94 2.11 2.35
N GLY A 512 -45.86 1.91 3.08
CA GLY A 512 -45.83 1.85 4.53
C GLY A 512 -44.38 1.76 5.01
N GLY A 513 -43.95 2.70 5.84
CA GLY A 513 -42.60 2.73 6.40
C GLY A 513 -42.24 1.42 7.07
N LEU A 514 -40.95 1.10 7.05
CA LEU A 514 -40.35 -0.01 7.79
C LEU A 514 -40.88 -0.02 9.22
N THR A 515 -41.83 -0.92 9.48
CA THR A 515 -42.20 -1.26 10.85
C THR A 515 -41.17 -2.29 11.28
N LEU A 516 -40.04 -1.82 11.82
CA LEU A 516 -39.17 -2.65 12.64
C LEU A 516 -40.07 -3.36 13.66
N ALA A 517 -40.04 -4.69 13.65
CA ALA A 517 -40.93 -5.51 14.44
C ALA A 517 -40.86 -5.10 15.92
N LYS A 518 -42.00 -4.61 16.43
CA LYS A 518 -42.26 -4.37 17.84
C LYS A 518 -41.85 -5.62 18.63
N PRO A 519 -41.14 -5.49 19.76
CA PRO A 519 -40.80 -6.66 20.57
C PRO A 519 -42.10 -7.38 20.97
N LEU A 520 -42.13 -8.70 20.81
CA LEU A 520 -43.16 -9.54 21.40
C LEU A 520 -43.17 -9.23 22.91
N GLN A 521 -44.14 -8.43 23.34
CA GLN A 521 -44.61 -8.48 24.71
C GLN A 521 -45.00 -9.93 24.95
N ALA A 522 -44.26 -10.59 25.83
CA ALA A 522 -44.68 -11.85 26.40
C ALA A 522 -46.12 -11.66 26.89
N GLN A 523 -47.07 -12.31 26.21
CA GLN A 523 -48.42 -12.47 26.70
C GLN A 523 -48.29 -13.16 28.06
N GLY A 524 -48.47 -12.38 29.12
CA GLY A 524 -48.77 -12.91 30.43
C GLY A 524 -50.00 -13.78 30.28
N ALA A 525 -49.83 -15.07 30.56
CA ALA A 525 -50.95 -15.94 30.86
C ALA A 525 -51.71 -15.30 32.03
N ALA A 526 -52.90 -14.77 31.73
CA ALA A 526 -53.89 -14.47 32.74
C ALA A 526 -54.22 -15.80 33.43
N LEU A 527 -53.62 -16.00 34.60
CA LEU A 527 -54.07 -16.99 35.56
C LEU A 527 -55.21 -16.33 36.32
N ASP A 528 -56.40 -16.92 36.15
CA ASP A 528 -57.60 -16.65 36.94
C ASP A 528 -57.26 -16.57 38.43
N ALA A 529 -57.55 -15.41 39.02
CA ALA A 529 -57.56 -15.24 40.46
C ALA A 529 -58.86 -15.87 41.02
N PRO A 530 -58.79 -16.79 41.99
CA PRO A 530 -59.99 -17.26 42.67
C PRO A 530 -60.46 -16.20 43.69
N GLU A 531 -61.75 -15.90 43.64
CA GLU A 531 -62.48 -15.16 44.68
C GLU A 531 -62.28 -15.84 46.04
N PHE A 532 -61.76 -15.10 47.01
CA PHE A 532 -61.83 -15.46 48.43
C PHE A 532 -63.11 -14.86 49.02
N PRO A 533 -63.97 -15.66 49.69
CA PRO A 533 -65.16 -15.14 50.32
C PRO A 533 -64.82 -14.41 51.63
N GLU A 534 -65.44 -13.25 51.77
CA GLU A 534 -65.41 -12.35 52.92
C GLU A 534 -66.05 -13.02 54.16
N VAL A 535 -65.25 -13.32 55.19
CA VAL A 535 -65.74 -13.78 56.49
C VAL A 535 -65.84 -12.58 57.43
N ARG A 536 -67.08 -12.27 57.83
CA ARG A 536 -67.42 -11.32 58.90
C ARG A 536 -66.77 -11.74 60.23
N ALA A 537 -66.06 -10.82 60.87
CA ALA A 537 -65.71 -10.91 62.28
C ALA A 537 -66.70 -10.06 63.09
N GLU A 538 -67.47 -10.72 63.96
CA GLU A 538 -68.19 -10.10 65.07
C GLU A 538 -67.21 -9.79 66.21
N THR A 539 -67.24 -8.57 66.72
CA THR A 539 -66.69 -8.16 68.02
C THR A 539 -67.68 -8.42 69.15
N PRO A 540 -67.19 -8.63 70.36
CA PRO A 540 -67.65 -7.86 71.52
C PRO A 540 -66.71 -6.69 71.85
#